data_AF-A0A846E1Z8-F1
#
_entry.id   AF-A0A846E1Z8-F1
#
_cell.length_a   1.000
_cell.length_b   1.000
_cell.length_c   1.000
_cell.angle_alpha   90.00
_cell.angle_beta   90.00
_cell.angle_gamma   90.00
#
_symmetry.space_group_name_H-M   'P 1'
#
loop_
_entity.id
_entity.type
_entity.pdbx_description
1 polymer ?
#
loop_
_entity_poly.entity_id
_entity_poly.type
_entity_poly.pdbx_seq_one_letter_code
_entity_poly.pdbx_strand_id
1 'polypeptide(L)'
;MSRLIETEKSAIVRTPKPRRHRHSRWERGWQGRSMANWRQALRYGYLRLMTLEGTPEAIARGVSCGVFAGLFPLFGLQTLIGVALATLLRGNKIAAAAATWISNPLTYLPIYALNFQVGAWLLGTTDVSFTRDNLLAPQQLIQFGGEFLETLFLGCLVMGILCGTASYFLSLRLVRQFRQWQQSTTRRNHPSQTRAIKPRSPIKPNRTTPR
;
A
#
# COMPACT_ATOMS: atom_id res chain seq x y z
N MET A 1 19.40 66.79 13.01
CA MET A 1 18.24 67.49 12.44
C MET A 1 18.77 68.33 11.31
N SER A 2 18.49 68.14 10.03
CA SER A 2 17.24 67.79 9.36
C SER A 2 17.68 67.30 7.97
N ARG A 3 17.22 66.13 7.52
CA ARG A 3 16.27 66.01 6.40
C ARG A 3 16.58 67.04 5.29
N LEU A 4 16.85 66.65 4.05
CA LEU A 4 15.91 66.03 3.14
C LEU A 4 16.72 65.69 1.88
N ILE A 5 16.77 64.44 1.46
CA ILE A 5 15.88 63.90 0.43
C ILE A 5 16.29 64.42 -0.96
N GLU A 6 16.95 63.50 -1.68
CA GLU A 6 16.52 63.08 -3.02
C GLU A 6 16.90 63.99 -4.18
N THR A 7 16.95 63.37 -5.37
CA THR A 7 17.41 63.89 -6.68
C THR A 7 18.94 63.86 -6.80
N GLU A 8 19.61 63.08 -7.64
CA GLU A 8 19.27 62.31 -8.85
C GLU A 8 20.24 61.11 -8.89
N LYS A 9 19.79 59.85 -8.89
CA LYS A 9 19.44 59.11 -10.11
C LYS A 9 20.31 59.48 -11.32
N SER A 10 21.23 58.59 -11.67
CA SER A 10 21.47 58.07 -13.03
C SER A 10 22.96 58.00 -13.41
N ALA A 11 23.50 56.79 -13.34
CA ALA A 11 24.50 56.24 -14.27
C ALA A 11 24.91 54.87 -13.68
N ILE A 12 24.24 53.78 -14.04
CA ILE A 12 24.66 52.90 -15.15
C ILE A 12 26.08 52.37 -14.81
N VAL A 13 26.29 51.10 -14.47
CA VAL A 13 26.69 50.09 -15.45
C VAL A 13 26.79 48.70 -14.76
N ARG A 14 25.95 47.78 -15.27
CA ARG A 14 26.12 46.33 -15.49
C ARG A 14 26.24 45.38 -14.29
N THR A 15 25.11 44.69 -14.06
CA THR A 15 25.06 43.30 -13.63
C THR A 15 25.52 42.34 -14.74
N PRO A 16 26.11 41.19 -14.38
CA PRO A 16 25.63 39.91 -14.95
C PRO A 16 25.40 38.89 -13.82
N LYS A 17 24.15 38.61 -13.48
CA LYS A 17 23.27 37.52 -13.97
C LYS A 17 23.60 36.14 -13.34
N PRO A 18 22.67 35.54 -12.57
CA PRO A 18 22.87 34.23 -11.94
C PRO A 18 22.80 33.12 -13.00
N ARG A 19 23.82 32.26 -13.06
CA ARG A 19 23.80 31.01 -13.83
C ARG A 19 23.71 29.82 -12.87
N ARG A 20 22.49 29.48 -12.47
CA ARG A 20 22.15 28.07 -12.25
C ARG A 20 21.01 27.71 -13.18
N HIS A 21 21.37 26.97 -14.22
CA HIS A 21 20.49 26.41 -15.22
C HIS A 21 19.37 25.64 -14.53
N ARG A 22 18.18 26.25 -14.50
CA ARG A 22 16.91 25.55 -14.35
C ARG A 22 16.60 24.94 -15.71
N HIS A 23 17.08 23.72 -15.96
CA HIS A 23 16.75 23.01 -17.20
C HIS A 23 15.52 22.12 -17.03
N SER A 24 14.58 22.40 -17.95
CA SER A 24 13.57 21.54 -18.57
C SER A 24 12.65 20.71 -17.67
N ARG A 25 11.64 21.41 -17.14
CA ARG A 25 10.32 20.89 -16.71
C ARG A 25 9.48 20.33 -17.89
N TRP A 26 10.04 19.94 -19.03
CA TRP A 26 9.25 19.60 -20.24
C TRP A 26 9.71 18.38 -21.05
N GLU A 27 10.74 17.65 -20.59
CA GLU A 27 11.27 16.47 -21.30
C GLU A 27 11.18 15.18 -20.48
N ARG A 28 10.02 14.94 -19.86
CA ARG A 28 9.64 13.55 -19.56
C ARG A 28 8.48 13.22 -20.46
N GLY A 29 8.90 12.86 -21.68
CA GLY A 29 8.09 12.22 -22.68
C GLY A 29 7.27 11.10 -22.07
N TRP A 30 6.20 10.80 -22.80
CA TRP A 30 5.20 9.81 -22.49
C TRP A 30 5.80 8.40 -22.43
N GLN A 31 6.50 8.09 -21.34
CA GLN A 31 7.09 6.77 -21.06
C GLN A 31 6.49 6.25 -19.75
N GLY A 32 5.52 5.35 -19.88
CA GLY A 32 5.08 4.48 -18.79
C GLY A 32 4.10 5.08 -17.78
N ARG A 33 3.07 5.81 -18.23
CA ARG A 33 1.99 6.31 -17.35
C ARG A 33 1.23 5.16 -16.63
N SER A 34 1.32 3.93 -17.17
CA SER A 34 0.76 2.72 -16.56
C SER A 34 1.62 2.12 -15.42
N MET A 35 2.89 2.50 -15.20
CA MET A 35 3.66 2.02 -14.04
C MET A 35 3.78 3.07 -12.92
N ALA A 36 3.76 4.35 -13.27
CA ALA A 36 3.89 5.45 -12.31
C ALA A 36 2.69 5.57 -11.36
N ASN A 37 1.47 5.34 -11.85
CA ASN A 37 0.25 5.37 -11.04
C ASN A 37 0.19 4.20 -10.06
N TRP A 38 0.65 3.01 -10.46
CA TRP A 38 0.70 1.85 -9.56
C TRP A 38 1.77 2.00 -8.50
N ARG A 39 2.95 2.58 -8.81
CA ARG A 39 3.93 2.94 -7.76
C ARG A 39 3.34 3.93 -6.76
N GLN A 40 2.51 4.87 -7.19
CA GLN A 40 1.83 5.82 -6.32
C GLN A 40 0.74 5.14 -5.48
N ALA A 41 -0.10 4.30 -6.07
CA ALA A 41 -1.14 3.52 -5.37
C ALA A 41 -0.52 2.54 -4.37
N LEU A 42 0.55 1.84 -4.78
CA LEU A 42 1.38 1.02 -3.89
C LEU A 42 1.95 1.87 -2.77
N ARG A 43 2.46 3.08 -3.04
CA ARG A 43 3.00 4.00 -2.03
C ARG A 43 1.94 4.51 -1.03
N TYR A 44 0.70 4.76 -1.46
CA TYR A 44 -0.39 5.15 -0.57
C TYR A 44 -0.93 3.97 0.24
N GLY A 45 -1.13 2.81 -0.39
CA GLY A 45 -1.45 1.56 0.32
C GLY A 45 -0.35 1.18 1.31
N TYR A 46 0.90 1.41 0.94
CA TYR A 46 2.09 1.24 1.76
C TYR A 46 2.15 2.17 2.97
N LEU A 47 1.89 3.47 2.81
CA LEU A 47 1.81 4.42 3.94
C LEU A 47 0.71 4.01 4.94
N ARG A 48 -0.40 3.47 4.43
CA ARG A 48 -1.50 2.96 5.26
C ARG A 48 -1.15 1.63 5.94
N LEU A 49 -0.40 0.75 5.27
CA LEU A 49 0.13 -0.50 5.86
C LEU A 49 1.13 -0.23 6.99
N MET A 50 1.88 0.88 6.92
CA MET A 50 2.85 1.26 7.96
C MET A 50 2.23 1.73 9.27
N THR A 51 0.98 2.19 9.26
CA THR A 51 0.23 2.50 10.48
C THR A 51 -0.36 1.26 11.15
N LEU A 52 -0.37 0.09 10.50
CA LEU A 52 -0.89 -1.12 11.11
C LEU A 52 0.13 -1.72 12.07
N GLU A 53 -0.25 -1.84 13.33
CA GLU A 53 0.51 -2.54 14.34
C GLU A 53 0.55 -4.05 14.02
N GLY A 54 1.74 -4.63 13.89
CA GLY A 54 1.89 -6.07 13.66
C GLY A 54 3.24 -6.50 13.09
N THR A 55 3.49 -7.80 13.14
CA THR A 55 4.64 -8.40 12.43
C THR A 55 4.41 -8.35 10.91
N PRO A 56 5.49 -8.22 10.10
CA PRO A 56 5.39 -8.26 8.64
C PRO A 56 4.60 -9.46 8.11
N GLU A 57 4.78 -10.62 8.74
CA GLU A 57 4.11 -11.86 8.39
C GLU A 57 2.61 -11.83 8.73
N ALA A 58 2.20 -11.17 9.82
CA ALA A 58 0.79 -11.02 10.16
C ALA A 58 0.07 -10.07 9.18
N ILE A 59 0.73 -8.97 8.80
CA ILE A 59 0.19 -8.03 7.82
C ILE A 59 0.05 -8.70 6.44
N ALA A 60 1.09 -9.42 5.99
CA ALA A 60 1.06 -10.12 4.70
C ALA A 60 -0.06 -11.17 4.62
N ARG A 61 -0.27 -11.95 5.70
CA ARG A 61 -1.40 -12.90 5.80
C ARG A 61 -2.76 -12.20 5.76
N GLY A 62 -2.88 -11.06 6.44
CA GLY A 62 -4.11 -10.25 6.40
C GLY A 62 -4.41 -9.77 4.99
N VAL A 63 -3.41 -9.19 4.31
CA VAL A 63 -3.55 -8.70 2.93
C VAL A 63 -3.92 -9.83 1.97
N SER A 64 -3.30 -11.00 2.05
CA SER A 64 -3.63 -12.13 1.17
C SER A 64 -5.06 -12.62 1.36
N CYS A 65 -5.54 -12.71 2.61
CA CYS A 65 -6.93 -13.08 2.90
C CYS A 65 -7.92 -12.04 2.37
N GLY A 66 -7.60 -10.75 2.49
CA GLY A 66 -8.45 -9.68 1.99
C GLY A 66 -8.49 -9.61 0.48
N VAL A 67 -7.36 -9.81 -0.21
CA VAL A 67 -7.33 -9.89 -1.69
C VAL A 67 -8.11 -11.11 -2.17
N PHE A 68 -7.91 -12.27 -1.54
CA PHE A 68 -8.68 -13.49 -1.84
C PHE A 68 -10.18 -13.23 -1.73
N ALA A 69 -10.64 -12.72 -0.59
CA ALA A 69 -12.06 -12.49 -0.37
C ALA A 69 -12.64 -11.37 -1.26
N GLY A 70 -11.84 -10.34 -1.56
CA GLY A 70 -12.24 -9.22 -2.43
C GLY A 70 -12.35 -9.59 -3.92
N LEU A 71 -11.85 -10.75 -4.33
CA LEU A 71 -12.08 -11.26 -5.69
C LEU A 71 -13.45 -11.93 -5.84
N PHE A 72 -14.12 -12.28 -4.75
CA PHE A 72 -15.49 -12.80 -4.80
C PHE A 72 -16.46 -11.63 -4.90
N PRO A 73 -17.48 -11.70 -5.78
CA PRO A 73 -18.50 -10.66 -5.96
C PRO A 73 -19.52 -10.63 -4.81
N LEU A 74 -19.02 -10.64 -3.58
CA LEU A 74 -19.79 -10.72 -2.35
C LEU A 74 -19.79 -9.34 -1.67
N PHE A 75 -20.57 -8.41 -2.23
CA PHE A 75 -20.64 -7.04 -1.71
C PHE A 75 -21.00 -7.03 -0.21
N GLY A 76 -20.15 -6.42 0.61
CA GLY A 76 -20.26 -6.43 2.07
C GLY A 76 -19.70 -7.71 2.72
N LEU A 77 -20.17 -8.89 2.31
CA LEU A 77 -19.77 -10.17 2.91
C LEU A 77 -18.28 -10.51 2.67
N GLN A 78 -17.69 -10.02 1.57
CA GLN A 78 -16.26 -10.17 1.26
C GLN A 78 -15.35 -9.68 2.39
N THR A 79 -15.74 -8.59 3.08
CA THR A 79 -14.95 -8.05 4.18
C THR A 79 -15.04 -8.96 5.40
N LEU A 80 -16.24 -9.49 5.68
CA LEU A 80 -16.43 -10.45 6.77
C LEU A 80 -15.64 -11.74 6.52
N ILE A 81 -15.70 -12.29 5.32
CA ILE A 81 -14.94 -13.49 4.91
C ILE A 81 -13.43 -13.21 5.00
N GLY A 82 -12.97 -12.08 4.47
CA GLY A 82 -11.55 -11.69 4.53
C GLY A 82 -11.05 -11.56 5.97
N VAL A 83 -11.83 -10.93 6.85
CA VAL A 83 -11.50 -10.78 8.28
C VAL A 83 -11.57 -12.12 9.02
N ALA A 84 -12.54 -12.99 8.71
CA ALA A 84 -12.65 -14.32 9.28
C ALA A 84 -11.44 -15.19 8.89
N LEU A 85 -11.09 -15.21 7.61
CA LEU A 85 -9.89 -15.91 7.10
C LEU A 85 -8.60 -15.35 7.71
N ALA A 86 -8.49 -14.03 7.84
CA ALA A 86 -7.34 -13.41 8.52
C ALA A 86 -7.28 -13.80 9.99
N THR A 87 -8.42 -13.91 10.68
CA THR A 87 -8.48 -14.37 12.07
C THR A 87 -8.01 -15.82 12.19
N LEU A 88 -8.47 -16.69 11.28
CA LEU A 88 -8.09 -18.11 11.25
C LEU A 88 -6.59 -18.29 10.99
N LEU A 89 -6.03 -17.53 10.04
CA LEU A 89 -4.60 -17.57 9.70
C LEU A 89 -3.72 -16.76 10.66
N ARG A 90 -4.25 -16.23 11.77
CA ARG A 90 -3.53 -15.35 12.72
C ARG A 90 -2.87 -14.15 12.02
N GLY A 91 -3.54 -13.60 11.01
CA GLY A 91 -3.18 -12.39 10.29
C GLY A 91 -3.81 -11.13 10.88
N ASN A 92 -3.42 -9.97 10.36
CA ASN A 92 -3.96 -8.69 10.80
C ASN A 92 -5.35 -8.45 10.16
N LYS A 93 -6.39 -8.36 11.02
CA LYS A 93 -7.79 -8.17 10.62
C LYS A 93 -8.01 -6.83 9.91
N ILE A 94 -7.36 -5.77 10.38
CA ILE A 94 -7.43 -4.43 9.77
C ILE A 94 -6.79 -4.47 8.38
N ALA A 95 -5.69 -5.19 8.22
CA ALA A 95 -5.03 -5.34 6.93
C ALA A 95 -5.93 -6.08 5.93
N ALA A 96 -6.64 -7.11 6.39
CA ALA A 96 -7.59 -7.85 5.57
C ALA A 96 -8.77 -6.99 5.12
N ALA A 97 -9.39 -6.25 6.04
CA ALA A 97 -10.47 -5.33 5.70
C ALA A 97 -10.02 -4.18 4.78
N ALA A 98 -8.81 -3.67 4.96
CA ALA A 98 -8.25 -2.66 4.07
C ALA A 98 -7.98 -3.23 2.66
N ALA A 99 -7.50 -4.48 2.58
CA ALA A 99 -7.22 -5.15 1.32
C ALA A 99 -8.49 -5.46 0.51
N THR A 100 -9.63 -5.76 1.16
CA THR A 100 -10.91 -5.93 0.45
C THR A 100 -11.48 -4.63 -0.14
N TRP A 101 -11.00 -3.46 0.32
CA TRP A 101 -11.47 -2.13 -0.13
C TRP A 101 -10.47 -1.41 -1.03
N ILE A 102 -9.31 -2.02 -1.32
CA ILE A 102 -8.25 -1.35 -2.07
C ILE A 102 -8.57 -1.24 -3.57
N SER A 103 -9.46 -2.11 -4.07
CA SER A 103 -9.92 -2.12 -5.44
C SER A 103 -11.08 -1.15 -5.62
N ASN A 104 -10.91 -0.19 -6.53
CA ASN A 104 -11.91 0.80 -6.87
C ASN A 104 -13.13 0.11 -7.55
N PRO A 105 -14.38 0.51 -7.30
CA PRO A 105 -15.57 0.02 -8.02
C PRO A 105 -15.39 -0.09 -9.54
N LEU A 106 -14.67 0.87 -10.15
CA LEU A 106 -14.38 0.87 -11.58
C LEU A 106 -13.48 -0.31 -12.03
N THR A 107 -12.58 -0.75 -11.15
CA THR A 107 -11.66 -1.87 -11.42
C THR A 107 -12.26 -3.25 -11.18
N TYR A 108 -13.38 -3.37 -10.45
CA TYR A 108 -14.01 -4.69 -10.25
C TYR A 108 -14.62 -5.26 -11.53
N LEU A 109 -15.21 -4.42 -12.37
CA LEU A 109 -15.82 -4.84 -13.64
C LEU A 109 -14.84 -5.66 -14.51
N PRO A 110 -13.65 -5.15 -14.87
CA PRO A 110 -12.71 -5.91 -15.67
C PRO A 110 -12.15 -7.14 -14.93
N ILE A 111 -11.98 -7.08 -13.61
CA ILE A 111 -11.50 -8.23 -12.82
C ILE A 111 -12.53 -9.37 -12.87
N TYR A 112 -13.82 -9.08 -12.68
CA TYR A 112 -14.86 -10.12 -12.73
C TYR A 112 -15.08 -10.66 -14.13
N ALA A 113 -14.94 -9.84 -15.17
CA ALA A 113 -14.95 -10.33 -16.54
C ALA A 113 -13.79 -11.33 -16.80
N LEU A 114 -12.59 -11.02 -16.31
CA LEU A 114 -11.44 -11.94 -16.40
C LEU A 114 -11.66 -13.22 -15.57
N ASN A 115 -12.19 -13.09 -14.35
CA ASN A 115 -12.50 -14.26 -13.51
C ASN A 115 -13.54 -15.15 -14.21
N PHE A 116 -14.60 -14.56 -14.77
CA PHE A 116 -15.60 -15.31 -15.53
C PHE A 116 -14.98 -16.00 -16.74
N GLN A 117 -14.12 -15.31 -17.51
CA GLN A 117 -13.44 -15.91 -18.66
C GLN A 117 -12.55 -17.09 -18.25
N VAL A 118 -11.87 -17.00 -17.10
CA VAL A 118 -11.06 -18.09 -16.55
C VAL A 118 -11.94 -19.25 -16.11
N GLY A 119 -13.07 -18.98 -15.46
CA GLY A 119 -14.04 -19.99 -15.06
C GLY A 119 -14.68 -20.70 -16.25
N ALA A 120 -15.09 -19.95 -17.27
CA ALA A 120 -15.67 -20.46 -18.51
C ALA A 120 -14.67 -21.33 -19.27
N TRP A 121 -13.40 -20.91 -19.30
CA TRP A 121 -12.31 -21.71 -19.86
C TRP A 121 -12.10 -23.02 -19.09
N LEU A 122 -12.28 -23.01 -17.76
CA LEU A 122 -12.10 -24.19 -16.91
C LEU A 122 -13.28 -25.17 -17.00
N LEU A 123 -14.52 -24.67 -17.13
CA LEU A 123 -15.71 -25.49 -17.34
C LEU A 123 -15.88 -25.96 -18.79
N GLY A 124 -15.19 -25.32 -19.74
CA GLY A 124 -15.44 -25.53 -21.17
C GLY A 124 -16.77 -24.96 -21.67
N THR A 125 -17.44 -24.13 -20.87
CA THR A 125 -18.71 -23.49 -21.19
C THR A 125 -18.47 -22.08 -21.75
N THR A 126 -18.24 -21.96 -23.05
CA THR A 126 -18.05 -20.67 -23.73
C THR A 126 -19.35 -19.90 -23.98
N ASP A 127 -20.51 -20.54 -23.89
CA ASP A 127 -21.77 -20.01 -24.41
C ASP A 127 -22.80 -19.70 -23.32
N VAL A 128 -22.44 -18.86 -22.35
CA VAL A 128 -23.46 -18.23 -21.49
C VAL A 128 -24.16 -17.14 -22.32
N SER A 129 -25.12 -17.59 -23.14
CA SER A 129 -25.82 -16.75 -24.10
C SER A 129 -26.90 -15.92 -23.40
N PHE A 130 -26.74 -14.60 -23.42
CA PHE A 130 -27.74 -13.64 -22.93
C PHE A 130 -28.90 -13.51 -23.93
N THR A 131 -29.73 -14.54 -24.03
CA THR A 131 -30.95 -14.52 -24.84
C THR A 131 -32.09 -13.83 -24.08
N ARG A 132 -32.95 -13.05 -24.76
CA ARG A 132 -34.09 -12.36 -24.12
C ARG A 132 -35.02 -13.35 -23.39
N ASP A 133 -35.14 -14.56 -23.91
CA ASP A 133 -35.98 -15.61 -23.31
C ASP A 133 -35.47 -16.06 -21.93
N ASN A 134 -34.15 -16.05 -21.72
CA ASN A 134 -33.53 -16.37 -20.42
C ASN A 134 -33.78 -15.28 -19.37
N LEU A 135 -34.06 -14.04 -19.80
CA LEU A 135 -34.28 -12.88 -18.93
C LEU A 135 -35.75 -12.66 -18.56
N LEU A 136 -36.67 -13.12 -19.41
CA LEU A 136 -38.12 -12.87 -19.26
C LEU A 136 -38.84 -13.98 -18.48
N ALA A 137 -38.29 -15.19 -18.42
CA ALA A 137 -38.84 -16.31 -17.66
C ALA A 137 -38.14 -16.45 -16.29
N PRO A 138 -38.84 -16.30 -15.14
CA PRO A 138 -38.24 -16.36 -13.80
C PRO A 138 -37.46 -17.65 -13.52
N GLN A 139 -37.96 -18.79 -14.00
CA GLN A 139 -37.31 -20.10 -13.82
C GLN A 139 -36.01 -20.21 -14.62
N GLN A 140 -35.99 -19.71 -15.86
CA GLN A 140 -34.81 -19.70 -16.71
C GLN A 140 -33.76 -18.71 -16.18
N LEU A 141 -34.20 -17.58 -15.62
CA LEU A 141 -33.32 -16.60 -15.01
C LEU A 141 -32.54 -17.18 -13.81
N ILE A 142 -33.19 -17.99 -12.98
CA ILE A 142 -32.53 -18.64 -11.83
C ILE A 142 -31.49 -19.66 -12.29
N GLN A 143 -31.81 -20.47 -13.31
CA GLN A 143 -30.87 -21.46 -13.87
C GLN A 143 -29.67 -20.77 -14.51
N PHE A 144 -29.92 -19.80 -15.39
CA PHE A 144 -28.88 -18.99 -16.03
C PHE A 144 -28.01 -18.25 -15.01
N GLY A 145 -28.64 -17.64 -14.00
CA GLY A 145 -27.94 -16.97 -12.90
C GLY A 145 -27.08 -17.93 -12.10
N GLY A 146 -27.54 -19.16 -11.89
CA GLY A 146 -26.80 -20.24 -11.22
C GLY A 146 -25.55 -20.65 -11.98
N GLU A 147 -25.66 -20.94 -13.27
CA GLU A 147 -24.53 -21.30 -14.14
C GLU A 147 -23.50 -20.15 -14.22
N PHE A 148 -23.99 -18.92 -14.33
CA PHE A 148 -23.14 -17.74 -14.33
C PHE A 148 -22.38 -17.59 -13.00
N LEU A 149 -23.07 -17.74 -11.87
CA LEU A 149 -22.45 -17.68 -10.55
C LEU A 149 -21.44 -18.82 -10.35
N GLU A 150 -21.77 -20.04 -10.74
CA GLU A 150 -20.88 -21.19 -10.61
C GLU A 150 -19.58 -20.97 -11.40
N THR A 151 -19.72 -20.57 -12.66
CA THR A 151 -18.59 -20.24 -13.54
C THR A 151 -17.74 -19.12 -12.95
N LEU A 152 -18.39 -18.03 -12.49
CA LEU A 152 -17.71 -16.89 -11.89
C LEU A 152 -16.99 -17.27 -10.59
N PHE A 153 -17.64 -18.03 -9.70
CA PHE A 153 -17.06 -18.44 -8.42
C PHE A 153 -15.86 -19.36 -8.60
N LEU A 154 -15.90 -20.26 -9.59
CA LEU A 154 -14.74 -21.09 -9.90
C LEU A 154 -13.56 -20.26 -10.40
N GLY A 155 -13.84 -19.29 -11.28
CA GLY A 155 -12.85 -18.31 -11.72
C GLY A 155 -12.28 -17.49 -10.56
N CYS A 156 -13.14 -17.01 -9.66
CA CYS A 156 -12.75 -16.28 -8.45
C CYS A 156 -11.92 -17.15 -7.50
N LEU A 157 -12.19 -18.45 -7.39
CA LEU A 157 -11.41 -19.36 -6.55
C LEU A 157 -9.98 -19.49 -7.09
N VAL A 158 -9.83 -19.75 -8.39
CA VAL A 158 -8.52 -19.90 -9.03
C VAL A 158 -7.74 -18.59 -8.99
N MET A 159 -8.33 -17.49 -9.46
CA MET A 159 -7.69 -16.19 -9.45
C MET A 159 -7.48 -15.67 -8.02
N GLY A 160 -8.39 -15.96 -7.10
CA GLY A 160 -8.27 -15.65 -5.68
C GLY A 160 -7.04 -16.28 -5.06
N ILE A 161 -6.78 -17.57 -5.33
CA ILE A 161 -5.59 -18.27 -4.84
C ILE A 161 -4.32 -17.68 -5.46
N LEU A 162 -4.30 -17.45 -6.77
CA LEU A 162 -3.16 -16.88 -7.48
C LEU A 162 -2.83 -15.45 -6.99
N CYS A 163 -3.82 -14.56 -7.01
CA CYS A 163 -3.66 -13.17 -6.58
C CYS A 163 -3.40 -13.08 -5.08
N GLY A 164 -4.10 -13.85 -4.24
CA GLY A 164 -3.87 -13.90 -2.80
C GLY A 164 -2.44 -14.33 -2.45
N THR A 165 -1.92 -15.33 -3.15
CA THR A 165 -0.54 -15.80 -2.98
C THR A 165 0.47 -14.74 -3.46
N ALA A 166 0.25 -14.14 -4.63
CA ALA A 166 1.09 -13.05 -5.13
C ALA A 166 1.11 -11.84 -4.16
N SER A 167 -0.05 -11.47 -3.61
CA SER A 167 -0.19 -10.38 -2.65
C SER A 167 0.50 -10.68 -1.32
N TYR A 168 0.51 -11.93 -0.85
CA TYR A 168 1.29 -12.34 0.33
C TYR A 168 2.78 -12.04 0.13
N PHE A 169 3.38 -12.53 -0.96
CA PHE A 169 4.81 -12.33 -1.25
C PHE A 169 5.15 -10.87 -1.49
N LEU A 170 4.29 -10.15 -2.21
CA LEU A 170 4.47 -8.72 -2.48
C LEU A 170 4.45 -7.92 -1.17
N SER A 171 3.46 -8.15 -0.32
CA SER A 171 3.34 -7.48 0.99
C SER A 171 4.54 -7.79 1.88
N LEU A 172 4.95 -9.06 1.95
CA LEU A 172 6.10 -9.48 2.75
C LEU A 172 7.41 -8.82 2.31
N ARG A 173 7.67 -8.77 0.99
CA ARG A 173 8.86 -8.09 0.43
C ARG A 173 8.86 -6.61 0.76
N LEU A 174 7.73 -5.93 0.54
CA LEU A 174 7.61 -4.49 0.79
C LEU A 174 7.82 -4.14 2.27
N VAL A 175 7.19 -4.88 3.19
CA VAL A 175 7.31 -4.60 4.62
C VAL A 175 8.71 -4.93 5.15
N ARG A 176 9.31 -6.04 4.72
CA ARG A 176 10.68 -6.42 5.16
C ARG A 176 11.74 -5.42 4.72
N GLN A 177 11.68 -4.95 3.47
CA GLN A 177 12.64 -3.99 2.94
C GLN A 177 12.66 -2.68 3.74
N PHE A 178 11.51 -2.24 4.24
CA PHE A 178 11.41 -1.00 5.00
C PHE A 178 11.82 -1.09 6.46
N ARG A 179 11.55 -2.22 7.12
CA ARG A 179 11.98 -2.42 8.51
C ARG A 179 13.50 -2.36 8.65
N GLN A 180 14.23 -2.83 7.64
CA GLN A 180 15.68 -2.70 7.55
C GLN A 180 16.13 -1.24 7.45
N TRP A 181 15.42 -0.42 6.67
CA TRP A 181 15.73 1.00 6.53
C TRP A 181 15.50 1.78 7.83
N GLN A 182 14.41 1.52 8.56
CA GLN A 182 14.14 2.19 9.85
C GLN A 182 15.16 1.83 10.94
N GLN A 183 15.59 0.58 11.02
CA GLN A 183 16.60 0.15 11.99
C GLN A 183 17.94 0.87 11.79
N SER A 184 18.27 1.23 10.54
CA SER A 184 19.49 1.99 10.22
C SER A 184 19.45 3.45 10.70
N THR A 185 18.25 4.05 10.78
CA THR A 185 18.07 5.44 11.23
C THR A 185 18.00 5.53 12.76
N THR A 186 17.33 4.60 13.43
CA THR A 186 17.25 4.60 14.91
C THR A 186 18.58 4.23 15.57
N ARG A 187 19.41 3.37 14.96
CA ARG A 187 20.78 3.09 15.44
C ARG A 187 21.75 4.27 15.28
N ARG A 188 21.47 5.24 14.40
CA ARG A 188 22.28 6.45 14.24
C ARG A 188 21.99 7.52 15.30
N ASN A 189 20.78 7.56 15.85
CA ASN A 189 20.35 8.59 16.81
C ASN A 189 20.45 8.16 18.29
N HIS A 190 20.93 6.96 18.58
CA HIS A 190 21.31 6.54 19.93
C HIS A 190 22.83 6.30 20.00
N PRO A 191 23.66 7.37 19.99
CA PRO A 191 25.02 7.22 20.46
C PRO A 191 24.93 6.79 21.92
N SER A 192 25.27 5.53 22.16
CA SER A 192 25.74 4.96 23.41
C SER A 192 26.13 6.01 24.48
N GLN A 193 25.15 6.47 25.27
CA GLN A 193 25.39 7.19 26.52
C GLN A 193 25.76 6.22 27.66
N THR A 194 26.11 4.97 27.34
CA THR A 194 26.51 3.94 28.32
C THR A 194 28.02 3.94 28.62
N ARG A 195 28.79 4.98 28.21
CA ARG A 195 30.19 5.12 28.60
C ARG A 195 30.52 6.53 29.09
N ALA A 196 29.93 6.91 30.23
CA ALA A 196 30.54 7.88 31.14
C ALA A 196 29.96 7.73 32.56
N ILE A 197 30.01 6.51 33.13
CA ILE A 197 30.11 6.43 34.58
C ILE A 197 31.50 6.95 34.92
N LYS A 198 31.60 8.27 35.13
CA LYS A 198 32.77 8.92 35.68
C LYS A 198 33.09 8.22 37.01
N PRO A 199 34.28 7.64 37.19
CA PRO A 199 34.63 7.05 38.48
C PRO A 199 34.48 8.14 39.55
N ARG A 200 33.68 7.86 40.59
CA ARG A 200 33.59 8.73 41.77
C ARG A 200 35.01 8.97 42.28
N SER A 201 35.39 10.24 42.39
CA SER A 201 36.67 10.64 42.98
C SER A 201 36.80 10.04 44.40
N PRO A 202 37.96 9.51 44.79
CA PRO A 202 38.16 9.02 46.14
C PRO A 202 37.96 10.16 47.14
N ILE A 203 37.10 9.91 48.12
CA ILE A 203 36.84 10.81 49.25
C ILE A 203 38.18 10.97 49.99
N LYS A 204 38.73 12.20 50.00
CA LYS A 204 39.92 12.50 50.81
C LYS A 204 39.53 12.38 52.29
N PRO A 205 40.27 11.61 53.11
CA PRO A 205 40.01 11.55 54.54
C PRO A 205 40.25 12.92 55.17
N ASN A 206 39.28 13.35 55.96
CA ASN A 206 39.30 14.60 56.70
C ASN A 206 40.45 14.54 57.72
N ARG A 207 41.44 15.42 57.61
CA ARG A 207 42.48 15.58 58.64
C ARG A 207 41.85 16.31 59.82
N THR A 208 41.30 15.55 60.77
CA THR A 208 41.07 16.06 62.12
C THR A 208 42.41 16.08 62.85
N THR A 209 42.97 17.27 63.02
CA THR A 209 44.06 17.55 63.96
C THR A 209 43.56 17.41 65.40
N PRO A 210 44.29 16.69 66.29
CA PRO A 210 44.03 16.74 67.72
C PRO A 210 44.89 17.84 68.37
N ARG A 211 44.26 18.78 69.07
CA ARG A 211 44.81 19.48 70.25
C ARG A 211 43.68 19.89 71.17
#